data_AF-A0A7S3BHE9-F1
#
_entry.id   AF-A0A7S3BHE9-F1
#
_cell.length_a   1.000
_cell.length_b   1.000
_cell.length_c   1.000
_cell.angle_alpha   90.00
_cell.angle_beta   90.00
_cell.angle_gamma   90.00
#
_symmetry.space_group_name_H-M   'P 1'
#
loop_
_entity.id
_entity.type
_entity.pdbx_description
1 polymer ?
#
loop_
_entity_poly.entity_id
_entity_poly.type
_entity_poly.pdbx_seq_one_letter_code
_entity_poly.pdbx_strand_id
1 'polypeptide(L)'
;TSRTATVWKISGRVLRHVLRHGKAPPPTQSKLLQLLRDVDVLESMGGAQLERFAKMLTETHHPEGQTILRQGDPADAFYILQEGRVACTKDKINSDDELLMELGVGAYFGERSLLASGEKRAANVIAVRPCVSLHISKRDFEREFGSTALTEAIERDRLLREQAAEQRHKKQRALNLRGVDLSSFELQCATISDSMGQFLLAKRGQRLADGSTSTANAKDYTLR
;
A
#
# COMPACT_ATOMS: atom_id res chain seq x y z
N THR A 1 -20.70 -46.12 -10.51
CA THR A 1 -20.77 -44.69 -10.12
C THR A 1 -19.66 -44.41 -9.11
N SER A 2 -18.53 -43.86 -9.57
CA SER A 2 -17.42 -43.51 -8.66
C SER A 2 -17.79 -42.20 -7.95
N ARG A 3 -17.88 -42.24 -6.62
CA ARG A 3 -18.07 -41.03 -5.80
C ARG A 3 -16.69 -40.56 -5.34
N THR A 4 -16.28 -39.39 -5.82
CA THR A 4 -15.08 -38.70 -5.34
C THR A 4 -15.37 -38.07 -3.97
N ALA A 5 -14.43 -38.20 -3.05
CA ALA A 5 -14.46 -37.54 -1.74
C ALA A 5 -13.21 -36.68 -1.58
N THR A 6 -13.38 -35.48 -1.05
CA THR A 6 -12.28 -34.57 -0.73
C THR A 6 -11.97 -34.69 0.75
N VAL A 7 -10.73 -35.01 1.09
CA VAL A 7 -10.27 -35.13 2.47
C VAL A 7 -9.24 -34.06 2.75
N TRP A 8 -9.36 -33.40 3.88
CA TRP A 8 -8.40 -32.41 4.38
C TRP A 8 -7.57 -33.03 5.49
N LYS A 9 -6.25 -32.88 5.41
CA LYS A 9 -5.29 -33.37 6.40
C LYS A 9 -4.71 -32.18 7.16
N ILE A 10 -4.65 -32.31 8.49
CA ILE A 10 -3.91 -31.40 9.36
C ILE A 10 -2.90 -32.24 10.18
N SER A 11 -1.69 -31.73 10.38
CA SER A 11 -0.70 -32.46 11.19
C SER A 11 -1.05 -32.37 12.67
N GLY A 12 -0.76 -33.42 13.45
CA GLY A 12 -0.99 -33.41 14.90
C GLY A 12 -0.20 -32.31 15.64
N ARG A 13 0.95 -31.86 15.09
CA ARG A 13 1.70 -30.71 15.62
C ARG A 13 0.95 -29.41 15.42
N VAL A 14 0.38 -29.19 14.22
CA VAL A 14 -0.43 -28.02 13.89
C VAL A 14 -1.72 -28.02 14.73
N LEU A 15 -2.42 -29.14 14.79
CA LEU A 15 -3.65 -29.27 15.58
C LEU A 15 -3.41 -28.94 17.07
N ARG A 16 -2.36 -29.50 17.68
CA ARG A 16 -2.02 -29.21 19.09
C ARG A 16 -1.66 -27.74 19.33
N HIS A 17 -1.00 -27.09 18.39
CA HIS A 17 -0.66 -25.67 18.53
C HIS A 17 -1.92 -24.81 18.46
N VAL A 18 -2.79 -25.04 17.47
CA VAL A 18 -4.06 -24.33 17.32
C VAL A 18 -4.93 -24.52 18.56
N LEU A 19 -5.04 -25.74 19.09
CA LEU A 19 -5.81 -26.00 20.31
C LEU A 19 -5.25 -25.29 21.55
N ARG A 20 -3.94 -25.04 21.62
CA ARG A 20 -3.32 -24.34 22.76
C ARG A 20 -3.38 -22.82 22.65
N HIS A 21 -3.21 -22.29 21.44
CA HIS A 21 -2.96 -20.86 21.24
C HIS A 21 -4.08 -20.15 20.48
N GLY A 22 -5.05 -20.87 19.93
CA GLY A 22 -6.13 -20.32 19.11
C GLY A 22 -5.68 -19.75 17.76
N LYS A 23 -4.40 -19.92 17.40
CA LYS A 23 -3.79 -19.41 16.16
C LYS A 23 -3.03 -20.52 15.44
N ALA A 24 -2.79 -20.35 14.14
CA ALA A 24 -1.95 -21.27 13.37
C ALA A 24 -0.52 -21.26 13.96
N PRO A 25 0.20 -22.41 13.95
CA PRO A 25 1.62 -22.39 14.30
C PRO A 25 2.38 -21.52 13.31
N PRO A 26 3.40 -20.78 13.78
CA PRO A 26 4.24 -20.00 12.89
C PRO A 26 4.85 -20.94 11.82
N PRO A 27 5.11 -20.41 10.62
CA PRO A 27 5.71 -21.18 9.54
C PRO A 27 6.95 -21.90 10.03
N THR A 28 7.17 -23.12 9.51
CA THR A 28 8.42 -23.83 9.77
C THR A 28 9.58 -22.93 9.37
N GLN A 29 10.64 -22.88 10.18
CA GLN A 29 11.78 -21.98 9.98
C GLN A 29 12.29 -21.97 8.53
N SER A 30 12.28 -23.13 7.84
CA SER A 30 12.63 -23.25 6.43
C SER A 30 11.71 -22.48 5.47
N LYS A 31 10.39 -22.50 5.70
CA LYS A 31 9.41 -21.76 4.87
C LYS A 31 9.49 -20.25 5.09
N LEU A 32 9.67 -19.83 6.34
CA LEU A 32 9.89 -18.43 6.67
C LEU A 32 11.15 -17.89 5.99
N LEU A 33 12.27 -18.61 6.11
CA LEU A 33 13.52 -18.22 5.46
C LEU A 33 13.41 -18.22 3.94
N GLN A 34 12.61 -19.10 3.35
CA GLN A 34 12.36 -19.09 1.92
C GLN A 34 11.56 -17.85 1.51
N LEU A 35 10.45 -17.55 2.20
CA LEU A 35 9.69 -16.32 1.98
C LEU A 35 10.59 -15.09 2.08
N LEU A 36 11.42 -14.99 3.13
CA LEU A 36 12.30 -13.85 3.35
C LEU A 36 13.40 -13.73 2.29
N ARG A 37 13.83 -14.84 1.67
CA ARG A 37 14.74 -14.81 0.52
C ARG A 37 14.07 -14.30 -0.76
N ASP A 38 12.78 -14.58 -0.91
CA ASP A 38 11.99 -14.16 -2.08
C ASP A 38 11.54 -12.69 -1.97
N VAL A 39 11.82 -12.00 -0.85
CA VAL A 39 11.61 -10.56 -0.73
C VAL A 39 12.83 -9.85 -1.34
N ASP A 40 12.65 -9.23 -2.51
CA ASP A 40 13.69 -8.57 -3.30
C ASP A 40 14.65 -7.70 -2.45
N VAL A 41 14.10 -6.93 -1.51
CA VAL A 41 14.90 -6.01 -0.72
C VAL A 41 15.81 -6.70 0.29
N LEU A 42 15.51 -7.95 0.67
CA LEU A 42 16.28 -8.74 1.63
C LEU A 42 17.33 -9.65 0.94
N GLU A 43 17.41 -9.66 -0.39
CA GLU A 43 18.33 -10.53 -1.15
C GLU A 43 19.80 -10.35 -0.75
N SER A 44 20.20 -9.13 -0.37
CA SER A 44 21.58 -8.84 0.04
C SER A 44 21.94 -9.41 1.42
N MET A 45 20.98 -9.97 2.16
CA MET A 45 21.20 -10.52 3.49
C MET A 45 21.83 -11.93 3.40
N GLY A 46 23.03 -12.08 3.98
CA GLY A 46 23.63 -13.39 4.15
C GLY A 46 22.77 -14.31 5.03
N GLY A 47 22.89 -15.63 4.86
CA GLY A 47 22.02 -16.60 5.55
C GLY A 47 21.95 -16.44 7.07
N ALA A 48 23.10 -16.21 7.72
CA ALA A 48 23.13 -15.98 9.17
C ALA A 48 22.44 -14.67 9.61
N GLN A 49 22.49 -13.63 8.79
CA GLN A 49 21.79 -12.37 9.05
C GLN A 49 20.28 -12.54 8.85
N LEU A 50 19.87 -13.22 7.78
CA LEU A 50 18.47 -13.54 7.51
C LEU A 50 17.85 -14.40 8.63
N GLU A 51 18.60 -15.36 9.18
CA GLU A 51 18.16 -16.16 10.32
C GLU A 51 17.98 -15.34 11.61
N ARG A 52 18.85 -14.36 11.87
CA ARG A 52 18.67 -13.46 13.01
C ARG A 52 17.45 -12.56 12.80
N PHE A 53 17.30 -12.01 11.61
CA PHE A 53 16.14 -11.18 11.25
C PHE A 53 14.83 -11.96 11.40
N ALA A 54 14.78 -13.20 10.89
CA ALA A 54 13.62 -14.09 11.02
C ALA A 54 13.18 -14.30 12.48
N LYS A 55 14.12 -14.33 13.43
CA LYS A 55 13.84 -14.48 14.87
C LYS A 55 13.27 -13.22 15.53
N MET A 56 13.45 -12.05 14.92
CA MET A 56 12.92 -10.78 15.42
C MET A 56 11.50 -10.50 14.89
N LEU A 57 11.05 -11.24 13.86
CA LEU A 57 9.73 -11.07 13.28
C LEU A 57 8.66 -11.68 14.18
N THR A 58 7.54 -10.97 14.30
CA THR A 58 6.35 -11.45 14.97
C THR A 58 5.20 -11.52 13.97
N GLU A 59 4.47 -12.62 13.99
CA GLU A 59 3.36 -12.89 13.08
C GLU A 59 2.04 -12.31 13.61
N THR A 60 1.30 -11.63 12.74
CA THR A 60 -0.03 -11.07 13.04
C THR A 60 -1.02 -11.43 11.94
N HIS A 61 -2.22 -11.88 12.36
CA HIS A 61 -3.33 -12.19 11.46
C HIS A 61 -4.29 -11.02 11.37
N HIS A 62 -4.79 -10.79 10.16
CA HIS A 62 -5.72 -9.72 9.85
C HIS A 62 -6.94 -10.26 9.10
N PRO A 63 -8.17 -10.06 9.60
CA PRO A 63 -9.37 -10.34 8.82
C PRO A 63 -9.51 -9.34 7.68
N GLU A 64 -10.32 -9.71 6.68
CA GLU A 64 -10.70 -8.82 5.59
C GLU A 64 -11.31 -7.50 6.11
N GLY A 65 -10.95 -6.39 5.47
CA GLY A 65 -11.37 -5.05 5.83
C GLY A 65 -10.61 -4.44 7.02
N GLN A 66 -9.75 -5.19 7.72
CA GLN A 66 -9.00 -4.62 8.84
C GLN A 66 -7.97 -3.59 8.35
N THR A 67 -8.01 -2.39 8.94
CA THR A 67 -6.93 -1.42 8.82
C THR A 67 -5.72 -1.89 9.64
N ILE A 68 -4.63 -2.20 8.94
CA ILE A 68 -3.34 -2.63 9.52
C ILE A 68 -2.53 -1.41 9.92
N LEU A 69 -2.45 -0.40 9.04
CA LEU A 69 -1.81 0.89 9.29
C LEU A 69 -2.79 1.99 8.94
N ARG A 70 -2.82 3.07 9.72
CA ARG A 70 -3.61 4.26 9.44
C ARG A 70 -2.70 5.44 9.15
N GLN A 71 -3.05 6.21 8.13
CA GLN A 71 -2.35 7.43 7.76
C GLN A 71 -2.29 8.40 8.95
N GLY A 72 -1.12 8.99 9.17
CA GLY A 72 -0.89 9.95 10.26
C GLY A 72 -0.56 9.34 11.62
N ASP A 73 -0.81 8.04 11.83
CA ASP A 73 -0.43 7.34 13.06
C ASP A 73 1.10 7.28 13.22
N PRO A 74 1.62 7.15 14.45
CA PRO A 74 3.05 6.92 14.67
C PRO A 74 3.57 5.70 13.90
N ALA A 75 4.80 5.81 13.39
CA ALA A 75 5.49 4.75 12.70
C ALA A 75 6.44 4.00 13.61
N ASP A 76 6.02 2.80 13.99
CA ASP A 76 6.60 1.99 15.05
C ASP A 76 7.08 0.60 14.60
N ALA A 77 6.75 0.19 13.36
CA ALA A 77 7.04 -1.14 12.84
C ALA A 77 7.09 -1.21 11.31
N PHE A 78 7.89 -2.15 10.80
CA PHE A 78 7.98 -2.56 9.40
C PHE A 78 7.25 -3.90 9.21
N TYR A 79 6.61 -4.11 8.05
CA TYR A 79 5.77 -5.27 7.79
C TYR A 79 6.14 -5.96 6.47
N ILE A 80 6.09 -7.29 6.46
CA ILE A 80 6.20 -8.16 5.28
C ILE A 80 4.91 -8.98 5.18
N LEU A 81 4.32 -9.05 3.99
CA LEU A 81 3.11 -9.83 3.77
C LEU A 81 3.45 -11.30 3.48
N GLN A 82 3.12 -12.16 4.43
CA GLN A 82 3.35 -13.61 4.33
C GLN A 82 2.23 -14.30 3.55
N GLU A 83 0.98 -13.92 3.77
CA GLU A 83 -0.20 -14.47 3.10
C GLU A 83 -1.23 -13.39 2.84
N GLY A 84 -2.09 -13.55 1.82
CA GLY A 84 -3.23 -12.67 1.58
C GLY A 84 -2.98 -11.57 0.55
N ARG A 85 -3.61 -10.41 0.74
CA ARG A 85 -3.51 -9.21 -0.12
C ARG A 85 -3.94 -7.99 0.68
N VAL A 86 -3.24 -6.87 0.52
CA VAL A 86 -3.56 -5.60 1.16
C VAL A 86 -3.63 -4.47 0.14
N ALA A 87 -4.38 -3.43 0.44
CA ALA A 87 -4.50 -2.21 -0.35
C ALA A 87 -3.89 -1.04 0.43
N CYS A 88 -3.04 -0.27 -0.24
CA CYS A 88 -2.52 0.98 0.28
C CYS A 88 -3.39 2.13 -0.24
N THR A 89 -4.00 2.89 0.67
CA THR A 89 -4.87 4.02 0.31
C THR A 89 -4.40 5.33 0.94
N LYS A 90 -4.78 6.46 0.35
CA LYS A 90 -4.49 7.79 0.88
C LYS A 90 -5.78 8.56 1.06
N ASP A 91 -5.94 9.13 2.25
CA ASP A 91 -7.10 9.97 2.58
C ASP A 91 -7.11 11.19 1.65
N LYS A 92 -8.27 11.49 1.06
CA LYS A 92 -8.50 12.71 0.29
C LYS A 92 -9.55 13.57 0.99
N ILE A 93 -9.36 14.88 0.94
CA ILE A 93 -10.32 15.84 1.50
C ILE A 93 -11.57 15.84 0.61
N ASN A 94 -12.73 15.55 1.22
CA ASN A 94 -14.05 15.57 0.56
C ASN A 94 -14.20 14.61 -0.63
N SER A 95 -13.46 13.51 -0.67
CA SER A 95 -13.69 12.44 -1.64
C SER A 95 -13.35 11.09 -1.02
N ASP A 96 -13.73 10.01 -1.71
CA ASP A 96 -13.27 8.67 -1.37
C ASP A 96 -11.74 8.59 -1.35
N ASP A 97 -11.25 7.68 -0.52
CA ASP A 97 -9.83 7.35 -0.42
C ASP A 97 -9.25 6.98 -1.78
N GLU A 98 -8.05 7.49 -2.05
CA GLU A 98 -7.31 7.14 -3.26
C GLU A 98 -6.59 5.82 -3.08
N LEU A 99 -6.95 4.81 -3.86
CA LEU A 99 -6.15 3.59 -3.98
C LEU A 99 -4.81 3.92 -4.65
N LEU A 100 -3.71 3.74 -3.91
CA LEU A 100 -2.35 3.92 -4.42
C LEU A 100 -1.89 2.66 -5.13
N MET A 101 -1.99 1.51 -4.46
CA MET A 101 -1.58 0.21 -4.98
C MET A 101 -2.11 -0.94 -4.13
N GLU A 102 -2.06 -2.15 -4.68
CA GLU A 102 -2.26 -3.38 -3.92
C GLU A 102 -0.95 -4.15 -3.80
N LEU A 103 -0.76 -4.79 -2.64
CA LEU A 103 0.43 -5.58 -2.32
C LEU A 103 0.04 -7.05 -2.09
N GLY A 104 0.85 -7.94 -2.65
CA GLY A 104 0.70 -9.40 -2.55
C GLY A 104 1.75 -10.03 -1.64
N VAL A 105 1.74 -11.37 -1.58
CA VAL A 105 2.72 -12.14 -0.81
C VAL A 105 4.15 -11.77 -1.23
N GLY A 106 5.05 -11.63 -0.26
CA GLY A 106 6.45 -11.21 -0.47
C GLY A 106 6.63 -9.69 -0.54
N ALA A 107 5.55 -8.92 -0.74
CA ALA A 107 5.63 -7.47 -0.64
C ALA A 107 5.76 -7.01 0.82
N TYR A 108 6.32 -5.82 1.01
CA TYR A 108 6.48 -5.20 2.31
C TYR A 108 5.89 -3.79 2.33
N PHE A 109 5.64 -3.26 3.53
CA PHE A 109 5.06 -1.93 3.73
C PHE A 109 5.40 -1.34 5.10
N GLY A 110 5.15 -0.04 5.25
CA GLY A 110 5.38 0.69 6.50
C GLY A 110 6.84 1.14 6.69
N GLU A 111 7.67 0.95 5.68
CA GLU A 111 9.08 1.35 5.62
C GLU A 111 9.27 2.86 5.59
N ARG A 112 8.36 3.58 4.92
CA ARG A 112 8.60 4.97 4.52
C ARG A 112 8.84 5.89 5.71
N SER A 113 8.14 5.65 6.80
CA SER A 113 8.20 6.43 8.04
C SER A 113 9.26 5.93 9.03
N LEU A 114 9.92 4.82 8.72
CA LEU A 114 11.07 4.33 9.48
C LEU A 114 12.38 4.84 8.90
N LEU A 115 12.43 5.01 7.57
CA LEU A 115 13.61 5.47 6.84
C LEU A 115 13.68 6.99 6.71
N ALA A 116 12.53 7.66 6.55
CA ALA A 116 12.47 9.10 6.65
C ALA A 116 12.47 9.53 8.13
N SER A 117 13.02 10.71 8.43
CA SER A 117 12.90 11.37 9.75
C SER A 117 11.44 11.71 10.15
N GLY A 118 10.45 11.29 9.37
CA GLY A 118 9.03 11.49 9.60
C GLY A 118 8.44 10.36 10.43
N GLU A 119 8.02 10.68 11.65
CA GLU A 119 7.49 9.73 12.64
C GLU A 119 6.08 9.21 12.33
N LYS A 120 5.46 9.58 11.20
CA LYS A 120 4.05 9.30 10.91
C LYS A 120 3.85 8.48 9.63
N ARG A 121 2.87 7.57 9.65
CA ARG A 121 2.46 6.74 8.50
C ARG A 121 1.97 7.61 7.34
N ALA A 122 2.46 7.30 6.15
CA ALA A 122 2.17 8.06 4.94
C ALA A 122 0.84 7.75 4.26
N ALA A 123 0.28 6.58 4.53
CA ALA A 123 -0.88 6.00 3.87
C ALA A 123 -1.54 4.99 4.81
N ASN A 124 -2.80 4.66 4.53
CA ASN A 124 -3.46 3.51 5.14
C ASN A 124 -2.98 2.22 4.47
N VAL A 125 -3.04 1.12 5.22
CA VAL A 125 -2.89 -0.24 4.68
C VAL A 125 -4.05 -1.08 5.20
N ILE A 126 -4.86 -1.63 4.30
CA ILE A 126 -6.10 -2.33 4.63
C ILE A 126 -6.07 -3.73 4.04
N ALA A 127 -6.46 -4.75 4.82
CA ALA A 127 -6.58 -6.11 4.33
C ALA A 127 -7.72 -6.24 3.30
N VAL A 128 -7.40 -6.63 2.07
CA VAL A 128 -8.39 -6.84 0.98
C VAL A 128 -9.06 -8.20 1.10
N ARG A 129 -8.37 -9.15 1.76
CA ARG A 129 -8.84 -10.48 2.12
C ARG A 129 -8.09 -10.90 3.38
N PRO A 130 -8.48 -11.99 4.08
CA PRO A 130 -7.74 -12.46 5.25
C PRO A 130 -6.25 -12.63 4.92
N CYS A 131 -5.40 -12.03 5.74
CA CYS A 131 -3.97 -11.95 5.47
C CYS A 131 -3.12 -12.15 6.72
N VAL A 132 -1.87 -12.53 6.52
CA VAL A 132 -0.87 -12.74 7.58
C VAL A 132 0.32 -11.84 7.28
N SER A 133 0.69 -11.04 8.27
CA SER A 133 1.88 -10.17 8.18
C SER A 133 2.92 -10.59 9.21
N LEU A 134 4.18 -10.38 8.85
CA LEU A 134 5.33 -10.46 9.75
C LEU A 134 5.79 -9.05 10.03
N HIS A 135 5.94 -8.67 11.30
CA HIS A 135 6.40 -7.33 11.65
C HIS A 135 7.63 -7.33 12.56
N ILE A 136 8.45 -6.30 12.41
CA ILE A 136 9.59 -5.98 13.28
C ILE A 136 9.42 -4.56 13.81
N SER A 137 9.73 -4.34 15.09
CA SER A 137 9.66 -3.00 15.68
C SER A 137 10.68 -2.06 15.05
N LYS A 138 10.41 -0.75 15.04
CA LYS A 138 11.34 0.30 14.57
C LYS A 138 12.72 0.16 15.22
N ARG A 139 12.74 -0.06 16.54
CA ARG A 139 13.98 -0.23 17.31
C ARG A 139 14.78 -1.45 16.86
N ASP A 140 14.10 -2.58 16.65
CA ASP A 140 14.77 -3.81 16.21
C ASP A 140 15.23 -3.71 14.75
N PHE A 141 14.44 -3.03 13.92
CA PHE A 141 14.78 -2.71 12.54
C PHE A 141 16.04 -1.83 12.48
N GLU A 142 16.07 -0.71 13.21
CA GLU A 142 17.23 0.18 13.27
C GLU A 142 18.48 -0.53 13.81
N ARG A 143 18.33 -1.42 14.79
CA ARG A 143 19.45 -2.20 15.32
C ARG A 143 20.06 -3.15 14.29
N GLU A 144 19.23 -3.81 13.48
CA GLU A 144 19.73 -4.76 12.47
C GLU A 144 20.14 -4.06 11.15
N PHE A 145 19.59 -2.88 10.84
CA PHE A 145 19.70 -2.24 9.52
C PHE A 145 20.21 -0.80 9.48
N GLY A 146 20.41 -0.15 10.64
CA GLY A 146 20.65 1.29 10.78
C GLY A 146 21.91 1.88 10.12
N SER A 147 22.71 1.09 9.41
CA SER A 147 23.91 1.56 8.71
C SER A 147 24.15 0.88 7.35
N THR A 148 23.14 0.26 6.75
CA THR A 148 23.35 -0.77 5.71
C THR A 148 22.83 -0.40 4.33
N ALA A 149 23.42 -1.04 3.30
CA ALA A 149 22.94 -1.09 1.92
C ALA A 149 21.47 -1.51 1.79
N LEU A 150 20.91 -2.17 2.81
CA LEU A 150 19.50 -2.54 2.86
C LEU A 150 18.60 -1.31 2.89
N THR A 151 18.94 -0.28 3.68
CA THR A 151 18.16 0.97 3.73
C THR A 151 18.11 1.62 2.36
N GLU A 152 19.23 1.65 1.64
CA GLU A 152 19.29 2.16 0.27
C GLU A 152 18.49 1.29 -0.71
N ALA A 153 18.52 -0.03 -0.55
CA ALA A 153 17.73 -0.95 -1.36
C ALA A 153 16.22 -0.72 -1.14
N ILE A 154 15.80 -0.54 0.12
CA ILE A 154 14.42 -0.25 0.48
C ILE A 154 13.97 1.09 -0.09
N GLU A 155 14.79 2.14 0.04
CA GLU A 155 14.49 3.45 -0.55
C GLU A 155 14.38 3.37 -2.08
N ARG A 156 15.31 2.67 -2.75
CA ARG A 156 15.32 2.52 -4.20
C ARG A 156 14.07 1.77 -4.69
N ASP A 157 13.75 0.63 -4.09
CA ASP A 157 12.55 -0.14 -4.44
C ASP A 157 11.27 0.64 -4.17
N ARG A 158 11.19 1.36 -3.03
CA ARG A 158 10.05 2.24 -2.72
C ARG A 158 9.79 3.25 -3.83
N LEU A 159 10.83 3.96 -4.26
CA LEU A 159 10.71 4.98 -5.30
C LEU A 159 10.22 4.38 -6.62
N LEU A 160 10.71 3.19 -6.99
CA LEU A 160 10.25 2.49 -8.19
C LEU A 160 8.77 2.10 -8.10
N ARG A 161 8.33 1.58 -6.94
CA ARG A 161 6.93 1.22 -6.69
C ARG A 161 6.01 2.45 -6.76
N GLU A 162 6.41 3.57 -6.16
CA GLU A 162 5.66 4.83 -6.20
C GLU A 162 5.54 5.37 -7.64
N GLN A 163 6.63 5.41 -8.40
CA GLN A 163 6.61 5.83 -9.80
C GLN A 163 5.71 4.92 -10.65
N ALA A 164 5.80 3.60 -10.48
CA ALA A 164 4.96 2.66 -11.20
C ALA A 164 3.48 2.84 -10.87
N ALA A 165 3.14 3.09 -9.60
CA ALA A 165 1.79 3.38 -9.16
C ALA A 165 1.25 4.68 -9.78
N GLU A 166 2.03 5.76 -9.76
CA GLU A 166 1.65 7.04 -10.38
C GLU A 166 1.41 6.91 -11.88
N GLN A 167 2.28 6.19 -12.60
CA GLN A 167 2.13 5.97 -14.03
C GLN A 167 0.88 5.15 -14.36
N ARG A 168 0.59 4.11 -13.57
CA ARG A 168 -0.66 3.33 -13.70
C ARG A 168 -1.87 4.23 -13.48
N HIS A 169 -1.85 5.08 -12.46
CA HIS A 169 -2.96 5.98 -12.17
C HIS A 169 -3.18 7.03 -13.27
N LYS A 170 -2.10 7.63 -13.79
CA LYS A 170 -2.17 8.54 -14.96
C LYS A 170 -2.74 7.84 -16.19
N LYS A 171 -2.26 6.64 -16.50
CA LYS A 171 -2.75 5.85 -17.65
C LYS A 171 -4.23 5.49 -17.50
N GLN A 172 -4.66 5.08 -16.31
CA GLN A 172 -6.07 4.74 -16.05
C GLN A 172 -6.97 5.97 -16.13
N ARG A 173 -6.53 7.13 -15.62
CA ARG A 173 -7.25 8.40 -15.80
C ARG A 173 -7.34 8.80 -17.27
N ALA A 174 -6.25 8.66 -18.03
CA ALA A 174 -6.27 8.92 -19.47
C ALA A 174 -7.21 7.96 -20.22
N LEU A 175 -7.30 6.69 -19.83
CA LEU A 175 -8.27 5.74 -20.37
C LEU A 175 -9.71 6.13 -20.04
N ASN A 176 -10.00 6.55 -18.81
CA ASN A 176 -11.34 7.00 -18.40
C ASN A 176 -11.78 8.28 -19.14
N LEU A 177 -10.84 9.02 -19.73
CA LEU A 177 -11.11 10.18 -20.57
C LEU A 177 -11.26 9.82 -22.06
N ARG A 178 -10.98 8.58 -22.48
CA ARG A 178 -11.20 8.13 -23.87
C ARG A 178 -12.70 8.00 -24.11
N GLY A 179 -13.26 8.97 -24.84
CA GLY A 179 -14.70 9.07 -25.11
C GLY A 179 -15.35 10.31 -24.52
N VAL A 180 -14.61 11.08 -23.72
CA VAL A 180 -15.03 12.43 -23.33
C VAL A 180 -14.67 13.38 -24.48
N ASP A 181 -15.68 13.78 -25.25
CA ASP A 181 -15.52 14.74 -26.32
C ASP A 181 -15.46 16.16 -25.75
N LEU A 182 -14.58 17.02 -26.28
CA LEU A 182 -14.56 18.44 -25.96
C LEU A 182 -15.91 19.10 -26.30
N SER A 183 -16.63 18.57 -27.29
CA SER A 183 -17.99 19.03 -27.63
C SER A 183 -19.02 18.78 -26.52
N SER A 184 -18.75 17.85 -25.60
CA SER A 184 -19.62 17.57 -24.43
C SER A 184 -19.42 18.55 -23.28
N PHE A 185 -18.42 19.43 -23.37
CA PHE A 185 -18.19 20.51 -22.42
C PHE A 185 -18.66 21.85 -23.02
N GLU A 186 -19.61 22.50 -22.35
CA GLU A 186 -19.95 23.90 -22.67
C GLU A 186 -18.94 24.82 -21.97
N LEU A 187 -18.10 25.49 -22.76
CA LEU A 187 -17.07 26.41 -22.26
C LEU A 187 -17.74 27.73 -21.85
N GLN A 188 -18.15 27.84 -20.58
CA GLN A 188 -18.98 28.95 -20.12
C GLN A 188 -18.21 30.21 -19.64
N CYS A 189 -16.88 30.33 -19.79
CA CYS A 189 -16.19 31.61 -19.56
C CYS A 189 -14.85 31.80 -20.30
N ALA A 190 -14.41 33.06 -20.34
CA ALA A 190 -13.28 33.60 -21.08
C ALA A 190 -11.91 32.99 -20.70
N THR A 191 -11.12 32.68 -21.72
CA THR A 191 -9.68 32.36 -21.61
C THR A 191 -8.86 33.65 -21.57
N ILE A 192 -7.99 33.82 -20.58
CA ILE A 192 -6.89 34.78 -20.63
C ILE A 192 -5.62 33.97 -20.92
N SER A 193 -4.93 34.29 -22.02
CA SER A 193 -3.58 33.81 -22.28
C SER A 193 -2.59 34.79 -21.65
N ASP A 194 -1.69 34.31 -20.80
CA ASP A 194 -0.51 35.10 -20.45
C ASP A 194 0.57 34.97 -21.55
N SER A 195 1.63 35.78 -21.47
CA SER A 195 2.75 35.74 -22.44
C SER A 195 3.54 34.42 -22.42
N MET A 196 3.20 33.49 -21.53
CA MET A 196 3.79 32.15 -21.41
C MET A 196 2.83 31.04 -21.89
N GLY A 197 1.68 31.38 -22.48
CA GLY A 197 0.78 30.41 -23.12
C GLY A 197 -0.05 29.55 -22.17
N GLN A 198 -0.25 29.99 -20.92
CA GLN A 198 -1.11 29.29 -19.97
C GLN A 198 -2.59 29.68 -20.15
N PHE A 199 -3.50 28.70 -20.01
CA PHE A 199 -4.95 28.90 -20.07
C PHE A 199 -5.56 28.68 -18.69
N LEU A 200 -6.26 29.69 -18.17
CA LEU A 200 -7.08 29.58 -16.96
C LEU A 200 -8.52 29.24 -17.34
N LEU A 201 -9.02 28.11 -16.84
CA LEU A 201 -10.41 27.67 -17.01
C LEU A 201 -11.15 27.86 -15.68
N ALA A 202 -12.05 28.83 -15.61
CA ALA A 202 -12.91 29.03 -14.45
C ALA A 202 -14.30 28.43 -14.70
N LYS A 203 -14.75 27.50 -13.85
CA LYS A 203 -16.12 26.97 -13.89
C LYS A 203 -17.01 27.87 -13.04
N ARG A 204 -18.05 28.48 -13.63
CA ARG A 204 -19.05 29.22 -12.86
C ARG A 204 -19.80 28.25 -11.95
N GLY A 205 -19.92 28.59 -10.67
CA GLY A 205 -20.67 27.78 -9.69
C GLY A 205 -22.11 27.58 -10.12
N GLN A 206 -22.61 26.34 -9.97
CA GLN A 206 -23.98 25.99 -10.31
C GLN A 206 -24.91 26.56 -9.23
N ARG A 207 -25.98 27.25 -9.66
CA ARG A 207 -27.05 27.69 -8.77
C ARG A 207 -28.04 26.53 -8.66
N LEU A 208 -28.20 25.98 -7.46
CA LEU A 208 -29.13 24.90 -7.18
C LEU A 208 -30.57 25.45 -7.19
N ALA A 209 -31.55 24.59 -7.43
CA ALA A 209 -32.96 24.97 -7.56
C ALA A 209 -33.55 25.61 -6.28
N ASP A 210 -32.86 25.45 -5.14
CA ASP A 210 -33.17 26.06 -3.85
C ASP A 210 -32.59 27.48 -3.68
N GLY A 211 -31.89 28.01 -4.68
CA GLY A 211 -31.29 29.34 -4.66
C GLY A 211 -29.88 29.39 -4.07
N SER A 212 -29.31 28.29 -3.60
CA SER A 212 -27.93 28.22 -3.10
C SER A 212 -26.90 28.13 -4.24
N THR A 213 -25.71 28.71 -4.04
CA THR A 213 -24.62 28.70 -5.04
C THR A 213 -23.49 27.78 -4.55
N SER A 214 -23.16 26.75 -5.33
CA SER A 214 -22.00 25.90 -5.06
C SER A 214 -20.75 26.53 -5.69
N THR A 215 -19.80 26.99 -4.86
CA THR A 215 -18.49 27.48 -5.31
C THR A 215 -17.56 26.29 -5.57
N ALA A 216 -17.39 25.91 -6.84
CA ALA A 216 -16.33 24.99 -7.22
C ALA A 216 -15.00 25.77 -7.29
N ASN A 217 -14.07 25.48 -6.38
CA ASN A 217 -12.72 26.03 -6.39
C ASN A 217 -12.09 25.86 -7.78
N ALA A 218 -11.63 26.97 -8.36
CA ALA A 218 -10.80 26.95 -9.56
C ALA A 218 -9.58 26.07 -9.30
N LYS A 219 -9.33 25.11 -10.18
CA LYS A 219 -8.09 24.32 -10.17
C LYS A 219 -7.27 24.77 -11.36
N ASP A 220 -6.06 25.24 -11.10
CA ASP A 220 -5.08 25.51 -12.14
C ASP A 220 -4.70 24.19 -12.82
N TYR A 221 -4.90 24.12 -14.14
CA TYR A 221 -4.45 23.02 -14.97
C TYR A 221 -3.45 23.56 -15.99
N THR A 222 -2.16 23.35 -15.74
CA THR A 222 -1.14 23.56 -16.76
C THR A 222 -1.03 22.28 -17.60
N LEU A 223 -1.49 22.34 -18.86
CA LEU A 223 -1.15 21.32 -19.85
C LEU A 223 0.29 21.59 -20.29
N ARG A 224 1.21 20.65 -20.02
CA ARG A 224 2.57 20.63 -20.61
C ARG A 224 2.59 19.78 -21.86
#